data_AF-A0A524J9K7-F1
#
_entry.id   AF-A0A524J9K7-F1
#
_cell.length_a   1.000
_cell.length_b   1.000
_cell.length_c   1.000
_cell.angle_alpha   90.00
_cell.angle_beta   90.00
_cell.angle_gamma   90.00
#
_symmetry.space_group_name_H-M   'P 1'
#
loop_
_entity.id
_entity.type
_entity.pdbx_description
1 polymer ?
#
loop_
_entity_poly.entity_id
_entity_poly.type
_entity_poly.pdbx_seq_one_letter_code
_entity_poly.pdbx_strand_id
1 'polypeptide(L)'
;MLVGGGSAVERDIRTATERDLKLIVPLVLIVVALILILLLRAIAAPLLLIGTVVVSFFAALGVGVLVSDLIFGFPGADPGLALFAFVFLVALGIDYNIFLMARVREETLQHGAREGMLRGLAVTGGVITSAGIVLAGTFSVLAVLPLVFLTQMGFTVSFGV
;
A
#
# COMPACT_ATOMS: atom_id res chain seq x y z
N MET A 1 19.25 3.40 -34.03
CA MET A 1 18.33 4.53 -34.28
C MET A 1 17.62 4.84 -32.98
N LEU A 2 17.73 6.08 -32.48
CA LEU A 2 16.86 6.56 -31.41
C LEU A 2 15.48 6.79 -32.02
N VAL A 3 14.49 6.01 -31.61
CA VAL A 3 13.09 6.23 -32.00
C VAL A 3 12.54 7.23 -30.98
N GLY A 4 12.24 8.45 -31.42
CA GLY A 4 11.68 9.51 -30.58
C GLY A 4 10.19 9.76 -30.89
N GLY A 5 9.53 10.55 -30.04
CA GLY A 5 8.11 10.89 -30.14
C GLY A 5 7.31 10.47 -28.89
N GLY A 6 6.11 11.02 -28.70
CA GLY A 6 5.30 10.79 -27.49
C GLY A 6 5.01 9.30 -27.23
N SER A 7 4.74 8.53 -28.28
CA SER A 7 4.52 7.08 -28.18
C SER A 7 5.78 6.28 -27.82
N ALA A 8 6.96 6.73 -28.25
CA ALA A 8 8.23 6.09 -27.88
C ALA A 8 8.55 6.35 -26.40
N VAL A 9 8.34 7.59 -25.93
CA VAL A 9 8.50 7.96 -24.52
C VAL A 9 7.54 7.18 -23.62
N GLU A 10 6.27 7.06 -24.01
CA GLU A 10 5.28 6.32 -23.22
C GLU A 10 5.59 4.82 -23.14
N ARG A 11 6.14 4.25 -24.22
CA ARG A 11 6.60 2.86 -24.26
C ARG A 11 7.85 2.64 -23.40
N ASP A 12 8.76 3.61 -23.37
CA ASP A 12 9.93 3.59 -22.48
C ASP A 12 9.51 3.71 -21.01
N ILE A 13 8.57 4.60 -20.67
CA ILE A 13 7.99 4.72 -19.32
C ILE A 13 7.36 3.40 -18.89
N ARG A 14 6.53 2.77 -19.73
CA ARG A 14 5.91 1.48 -19.40
C ARG A 14 6.95 0.39 -19.14
N THR A 15 7.97 0.33 -19.99
CA THR A 15 9.05 -0.66 -19.85
C THR A 15 9.87 -0.43 -18.58
N ALA A 16 10.15 0.83 -18.24
CA ALA A 16 10.83 1.19 -17.00
C ALA A 16 9.98 0.80 -15.78
N THR A 17 8.69 1.14 -15.76
CA THR A 17 7.81 0.80 -14.63
C THR A 17 7.62 -0.71 -14.45
N GLU A 18 7.51 -1.49 -15.53
CA GLU A 18 7.45 -2.95 -15.43
C GLU A 18 8.73 -3.55 -14.82
N ARG A 19 9.88 -2.99 -15.16
CA ARG A 19 11.17 -3.40 -14.58
C ARG A 19 11.23 -3.02 -13.11
N ASP A 20 10.81 -1.81 -12.77
CA ASP A 20 10.81 -1.31 -11.40
C ASP A 20 9.87 -2.11 -10.51
N LEU A 21 8.67 -2.47 -10.99
CA LEU A 21 7.77 -3.37 -10.27
C LEU A 21 8.43 -4.72 -9.95
N LYS A 22 9.12 -5.33 -10.92
CA LYS A 22 9.81 -6.63 -10.73
C LYS A 22 10.97 -6.56 -9.75
N LEU A 23 11.53 -5.38 -9.48
CA LEU A 23 12.65 -5.19 -8.56
C LEU A 23 12.17 -4.67 -7.19
N ILE A 24 11.39 -3.59 -7.19
CA ILE A 24 10.93 -2.88 -5.99
C ILE A 24 9.96 -3.72 -5.19
N VAL A 25 8.99 -4.40 -5.83
CA VAL A 25 7.99 -5.21 -5.11
C VAL A 25 8.66 -6.31 -4.27
N PRO A 26 9.47 -7.24 -4.83
CA PRO A 26 10.09 -8.28 -4.02
C PRO A 26 11.09 -7.70 -3.01
N LEU A 27 11.84 -6.66 -3.37
CA LEU A 27 12.80 -6.03 -2.47
C LEU A 27 12.12 -5.47 -1.22
N VAL A 28 11.05 -4.68 -1.40
CA VAL A 28 10.30 -4.10 -0.28
C VAL A 28 9.69 -5.20 0.58
N LEU A 29 9.05 -6.21 -0.02
CA LEU A 29 8.47 -7.32 0.74
C LEU A 29 9.51 -8.08 1.57
N ILE A 30 10.71 -8.33 1.02
CA ILE A 30 11.80 -8.99 1.75
C ILE A 30 12.28 -8.12 2.91
N VAL A 31 12.56 -6.83 2.67
CA VAL A 31 13.04 -5.93 3.72
C VAL A 31 12.04 -5.84 4.87
N VAL A 32 10.76 -5.75 4.55
CA VAL A 32 9.67 -5.66 5.52
C VAL A 32 9.50 -6.96 6.28
N ALA A 33 9.58 -8.11 5.59
CA ALA A 33 9.58 -9.40 6.23
C ALA A 33 10.71 -9.51 7.26
N LEU A 34 11.93 -9.09 6.90
CA LEU A 34 13.08 -9.11 7.80
C LEU A 34 12.88 -8.22 9.03
N ILE A 35 12.37 -7.00 8.84
CA ILE A 35 12.07 -6.08 9.95
C ILE A 35 11.03 -6.68 10.89
N LEU A 36 9.92 -7.21 10.35
CA LEU A 36 8.86 -7.82 11.14
C LEU A 36 9.33 -9.10 11.85
N ILE A 37 10.14 -9.94 11.19
CA ILE A 37 10.76 -11.13 11.80
C ILE A 37 11.66 -10.72 12.97
N LEU A 38 12.46 -9.66 12.81
CA LEU A 38 13.34 -9.16 13.87
C LEU A 38 12.53 -8.65 15.07
N LEU A 39 11.46 -7.90 14.81
CA LEU A 39 10.58 -7.31 15.83
C LEU A 39 9.80 -8.38 16.60
N LEU A 40 9.22 -9.34 15.88
CA LEU A 40 8.34 -10.37 16.45
C LEU A 40 9.08 -11.63 16.91
N ARG A 41 10.31 -11.84 16.44
CA ARG A 41 11.06 -13.11 16.58
C ARG A 41 10.26 -14.34 16.15
N ALA A 42 9.39 -14.16 15.16
CA ALA A 42 8.50 -15.18 14.63
C ALA A 42 8.41 -15.04 13.11
N ILE A 43 8.19 -16.16 12.39
CA ILE A 43 8.09 -16.17 10.92
C ILE A 43 6.64 -16.18 10.43
N ALA A 44 5.74 -16.86 11.15
CA ALA A 44 4.34 -16.98 10.75
C ALA A 44 3.59 -15.63 10.76
N ALA A 45 3.78 -14.83 11.83
CA ALA A 45 3.09 -13.54 11.96
C ALA A 45 3.49 -12.54 10.85
N PRO A 46 4.78 -12.32 10.54
CA PRO A 46 5.19 -11.46 9.41
C PRO A 46 4.61 -11.88 8.06
N LEU A 47 4.56 -13.19 7.76
CA LEU A 47 4.02 -13.67 6.50
C LEU A 47 2.51 -13.40 6.38
N LEU A 48 1.76 -13.55 7.47
CA LEU A 48 0.34 -13.19 7.49
C LEU A 48 0.13 -11.69 7.28
N LEU A 49 0.90 -10.85 7.95
CA LEU A 49 0.82 -9.38 7.83
C LEU A 49 1.20 -8.89 6.42
N ILE A 50 2.21 -9.51 5.80
CA ILE A 50 2.54 -9.21 4.41
C ILE A 50 1.43 -9.67 3.48
N GLY A 51 0.89 -10.87 3.71
CA GLY A 51 -0.24 -11.39 2.95
C GLY A 51 -1.43 -10.44 2.98
N THR A 52 -1.78 -9.87 4.14
CA THR A 52 -2.89 -8.91 4.24
C THR A 52 -2.60 -7.64 3.44
N VAL A 53 -1.40 -7.07 3.53
CA VAL A 53 -1.02 -5.88 2.75
C VAL A 53 -1.06 -6.15 1.24
N VAL A 54 -0.55 -7.30 0.80
CA VAL A 54 -0.57 -7.68 -0.63
C VAL A 54 -2.00 -7.84 -1.14
N VAL A 55 -2.89 -8.48 -0.36
CA VAL A 55 -4.30 -8.62 -0.70
C VAL A 55 -4.98 -7.25 -0.76
N SER A 56 -4.76 -6.38 0.22
CA SER A 56 -5.30 -5.02 0.21
C SER A 56 -4.81 -4.21 -0.98
N PHE A 57 -3.53 -4.34 -1.35
CA PHE A 57 -2.98 -3.70 -2.55
C PHE A 57 -3.69 -4.15 -3.83
N PHE A 58 -3.84 -5.47 -4.04
CA PHE A 58 -4.52 -5.98 -5.24
C PHE A 58 -6.01 -5.60 -5.26
N ALA A 59 -6.67 -5.59 -4.11
CA ALA A 59 -8.05 -5.14 -3.99
C ALA A 59 -8.18 -3.65 -4.36
N ALA A 60 -7.32 -2.78 -3.79
CA ALA A 60 -7.32 -1.37 -4.08
C ALA A 60 -7.01 -1.07 -5.55
N LEU A 61 -6.00 -1.75 -6.12
CA LEU A 61 -5.65 -1.60 -7.53
C LEU A 61 -6.77 -2.08 -8.45
N GLY A 62 -7.38 -3.24 -8.16
CA GLY A 62 -8.50 -3.76 -8.94
C GLY A 62 -9.71 -2.81 -8.94
N VAL A 63 -10.08 -2.30 -7.76
CA VAL A 63 -11.16 -1.31 -7.63
C VAL A 63 -10.78 0.01 -8.30
N GLY A 64 -9.55 0.47 -8.15
CA GLY A 64 -9.04 1.71 -8.75
C GLY A 64 -9.10 1.68 -10.27
N VAL A 65 -8.68 0.58 -10.90
CA VAL A 65 -8.78 0.38 -12.35
C VAL A 65 -10.23 0.33 -12.80
N LEU A 66 -11.08 -0.42 -12.07
CA LEU A 66 -12.51 -0.56 -12.39
C LEU A 66 -13.24 0.79 -12.32
N VAL A 67 -13.00 1.57 -11.27
CA VAL A 67 -13.59 2.90 -11.08
C VAL A 67 -13.04 3.88 -12.10
N SER A 68 -11.75 3.79 -12.44
CA SER A 68 -11.17 4.63 -13.48
C SER A 68 -11.81 4.44 -14.84
N ASP A 69 -12.10 3.20 -15.23
CA ASP A 69 -12.70 2.87 -16.52
C ASP A 69 -14.20 3.20 -16.52
N LEU A 70 -14.94 2.75 -15.49
CA LEU A 70 -16.41 2.86 -15.46
C LEU A 70 -16.94 4.21 -14.98
N ILE A 71 -16.28 4.87 -14.04
CA ILE A 71 -16.77 6.10 -13.40
C ILE A 71 -16.08 7.33 -13.99
N PHE A 72 -14.75 7.30 -14.08
CA PHE A 72 -13.99 8.44 -14.60
C PHE A 72 -13.86 8.46 -16.12
N GLY A 73 -14.10 7.32 -16.79
CA GLY A 73 -14.04 7.21 -18.25
C GLY A 73 -12.63 7.35 -18.83
N PHE A 74 -11.60 7.07 -18.02
CA PHE A 74 -10.20 7.16 -18.48
C PHE A 74 -9.80 5.89 -19.25
N PRO A 75 -9.10 6.02 -20.40
CA PRO A 75 -8.69 4.88 -21.19
C PRO A 75 -7.55 4.11 -20.52
N GLY A 76 -7.89 3.09 -19.74
CA GLY A 76 -6.94 2.21 -19.08
C GLY A 76 -6.23 2.83 -17.87
N ALA A 77 -5.41 2.00 -17.22
CA ALA A 77 -4.60 2.40 -16.06
C ALA A 77 -3.30 3.06 -16.51
N ASP A 78 -2.93 4.16 -15.87
CA ASP A 78 -1.61 4.77 -16.06
C ASP A 78 -0.50 3.75 -15.72
N PRO A 79 0.58 3.66 -16.53
CA PRO A 79 1.66 2.70 -16.29
C PRO A 79 2.28 2.83 -14.89
N GLY A 80 2.36 4.06 -14.35
CA GLY A 80 2.87 4.36 -13.02
C GLY A 80 1.93 3.98 -11.88
N LEU A 81 0.63 3.87 -12.13
CA LEU A 81 -0.39 3.67 -11.09
C LEU A 81 -0.04 2.49 -10.17
N ALA A 82 0.30 1.34 -10.75
CA ALA A 82 0.60 0.14 -9.99
C ALA A 82 1.82 0.31 -9.07
N LEU A 83 2.87 0.96 -9.56
CA LEU A 83 4.09 1.17 -8.80
C LEU A 83 3.87 2.16 -7.65
N PHE A 84 3.23 3.30 -7.92
CA PHE A 84 2.96 4.30 -6.90
C PHE A 84 1.93 3.82 -5.87
N ALA A 85 0.84 3.18 -6.31
CA ALA A 85 -0.13 2.58 -5.40
C ALA A 85 0.52 1.51 -4.52
N PHE A 86 1.42 0.69 -5.06
CA PHE A 86 2.16 -0.29 -4.27
C PHE A 86 3.01 0.41 -3.21
N VAL A 87 3.86 1.36 -3.61
CA VAL A 87 4.75 2.06 -2.68
C VAL A 87 3.97 2.75 -1.57
N PHE A 88 2.89 3.48 -1.88
CA PHE A 88 2.09 4.16 -0.86
C PHE A 88 1.34 3.19 0.05
N LEU A 89 0.55 2.27 -0.52
CA LEU A 89 -0.28 1.36 0.28
C LEU A 89 0.57 0.44 1.16
N VAL A 90 1.71 -0.01 0.63
CA VAL A 90 2.62 -0.86 1.37
C VAL A 90 3.32 -0.07 2.47
N ALA A 91 3.87 1.12 2.17
CA ALA A 91 4.49 1.97 3.18
C ALA A 91 3.54 2.26 4.36
N LEU A 92 2.30 2.64 4.05
CA LEU A 92 1.28 2.95 5.06
C LEU A 92 0.85 1.71 5.84
N GLY A 93 0.53 0.62 5.12
CA GLY A 93 0.10 -0.63 5.75
C GLY A 93 1.16 -1.23 6.67
N ILE A 94 2.44 -1.09 6.32
CA ILE A 94 3.55 -1.60 7.14
C ILE A 94 3.76 -0.73 8.38
N ASP A 95 3.72 0.59 8.24
CA ASP A 95 3.87 1.50 9.39
C ASP A 95 2.80 1.19 10.46
N TYR A 96 1.56 0.96 10.03
CA TYR A 96 0.47 0.55 10.93
C TYR A 96 0.66 -0.85 11.50
N ASN A 97 1.08 -1.82 10.69
CA ASN A 97 1.38 -3.17 11.16
C ASN A 97 2.50 -3.16 12.20
N ILE A 98 3.59 -2.43 11.98
CA ILE A 98 4.71 -2.31 12.92
C ILE A 98 4.24 -1.66 14.21
N PHE A 99 3.49 -0.55 14.15
CA PHE A 99 2.98 0.14 15.34
C PHE A 99 2.06 -0.74 16.17
N LEU A 100 1.09 -1.42 15.52
CA LEU A 100 0.19 -2.37 16.18
C LEU A 100 0.98 -3.52 16.80
N MET A 101 1.89 -4.14 16.05
CA MET A 101 2.62 -5.32 16.51
C MET A 101 3.63 -5.00 17.61
N ALA A 102 4.24 -3.83 17.59
CA ALA A 102 5.07 -3.35 18.69
C ALA A 102 4.24 -3.27 19.99
N ARG A 103 3.04 -2.68 19.92
CA ARG A 103 2.17 -2.56 21.10
C ARG A 103 1.60 -3.90 21.55
N VAL A 104 1.14 -4.74 20.63
CA VAL A 104 0.67 -6.09 20.93
C VAL A 104 1.77 -6.90 21.62
N ARG A 105 3.02 -6.79 21.15
CA ARG A 105 4.15 -7.50 21.76
C ARG A 105 4.42 -7.04 23.19
N GLU A 106 4.39 -5.73 23.45
CA GLU A 106 4.52 -5.20 24.82
C GLU A 106 3.43 -5.74 25.75
N GLU A 107 2.17 -5.71 25.32
CA GLU A 107 1.03 -6.18 26.11
C GLU A 107 1.04 -7.70 26.29
N THR A 108 1.47 -8.46 25.27
CA THR A 108 1.58 -9.92 25.34
C THR A 108 2.63 -10.39 26.33
N LEU A 109 3.73 -9.65 26.50
CA LEU A 109 4.75 -9.98 27.50
C LEU A 109 4.24 -9.85 28.94
N GLN A 110 3.22 -9.01 29.17
CA GLN A 110 2.65 -8.76 30.50
C GLN A 110 1.36 -9.57 30.76
N HIS A 111 0.50 -9.71 29.75
CA HIS A 111 -0.87 -10.22 29.90
C HIS A 111 -1.11 -11.54 29.13
N GLY A 112 -0.09 -12.08 28.46
CA GLY A 112 -0.20 -13.28 27.61
C GLY A 112 -0.76 -12.99 26.21
N ALA A 113 -0.73 -14.00 25.33
CA ALA A 113 -0.95 -13.80 23.89
C ALA A 113 -2.35 -13.26 23.55
N ARG A 114 -3.41 -13.90 24.06
CA ARG A 114 -4.79 -13.54 23.71
C ARG A 114 -5.19 -12.16 24.24
N GLU A 115 -4.88 -11.91 25.51
CA GLU A 115 -5.26 -10.65 26.15
C GLU A 115 -4.37 -9.49 25.70
N GLY A 116 -3.07 -9.75 25.47
CA GLY A 116 -2.16 -8.76 24.90
C GLY A 116 -2.55 -8.32 23.49
N MET A 117 -3.06 -9.23 22.65
CA MET A 117 -3.57 -8.87 21.32
C MET A 117 -4.80 -7.95 21.40
N LEU A 118 -5.77 -8.27 22.27
CA LEU A 118 -6.98 -7.46 22.44
C LEU A 118 -6.65 -6.07 23.00
N ARG A 119 -5.78 -6.00 24.01
CA ARG A 119 -5.36 -4.71 24.60
C ARG A 119 -4.54 -3.88 23.62
N GLY A 120 -3.60 -4.51 22.91
CA GLY A 120 -2.83 -3.83 21.87
C GLY A 120 -3.74 -3.19 20.83
N LEU A 121 -4.70 -3.95 20.30
CA LEU A 121 -5.69 -3.45 19.34
C LEU A 121 -6.57 -2.33 19.91
N ALA A 122 -7.04 -2.47 21.16
CA ALA A 122 -7.90 -1.48 21.80
C ALA A 122 -7.19 -0.13 21.98
N VAL A 123 -5.89 -0.14 22.25
CA VAL A 123 -5.09 1.09 22.48
C VAL A 123 -4.66 1.73 21.16
N THR A 124 -4.25 0.94 20.15
CA THR A 124 -3.71 1.50 18.90
C THR A 124 -4.75 1.69 17.81
N GLY A 125 -5.88 0.97 17.86
CA GLY A 125 -6.90 0.99 16.81
C GLY A 125 -7.44 2.38 16.52
N GLY A 126 -7.74 3.17 17.56
CA GLY A 126 -8.22 4.55 17.38
C GLY A 126 -7.19 5.47 16.69
N VAL A 127 -5.90 5.33 17.03
CA VAL A 127 -4.83 6.13 16.43
C VAL A 127 -4.59 5.74 14.97
N ILE A 128 -4.59 4.44 14.66
CA ILE A 128 -4.42 3.94 13.29
C ILE A 128 -5.61 4.37 12.41
N THR A 129 -6.85 4.19 12.87
CA THR A 129 -8.03 4.56 12.09
C THR A 129 -8.12 6.07 11.87
N SER A 130 -7.81 6.87 12.88
CA SER A 130 -7.80 8.34 12.72
C SER A 130 -6.72 8.82 11.75
N ALA A 131 -5.51 8.25 11.82
CA ALA A 131 -4.45 8.52 10.85
C ALA A 131 -4.86 8.11 9.43
N GLY A 132 -5.50 6.94 9.29
CA GLY A 132 -6.02 6.43 8.03
C GLY A 132 -7.05 7.38 7.41
N ILE A 133 -8.03 7.86 8.19
CA ILE A 133 -9.05 8.81 7.71
C ILE A 133 -8.42 10.12 7.21
N VAL A 134 -7.47 10.67 7.96
CA VAL A 134 -6.77 11.91 7.58
C VAL A 134 -6.03 11.73 6.26
N LEU A 135 -5.36 10.59 6.11
CA LEU A 135 -4.58 10.29 4.92
C LEU A 135 -5.48 9.98 3.72
N ALA A 136 -6.56 9.22 3.89
CA ALA A 136 -7.57 8.98 2.87
C ALA A 136 -8.17 10.32 2.37
N GLY A 137 -8.50 11.23 3.29
CA GLY A 137 -8.94 12.57 2.94
C GLY A 137 -7.90 13.35 2.13
N THR A 138 -6.63 13.25 2.50
CA THR A 138 -5.53 13.93 1.79
C THR A 138 -5.35 13.40 0.36
N PHE A 139 -5.36 12.08 0.17
CA PHE A 139 -5.26 11.46 -1.16
C PHE A 139 -6.52 11.68 -2.00
N SER A 140 -7.69 11.73 -1.38
CA SER A 140 -8.96 12.07 -2.05
C SER A 140 -8.92 13.46 -2.71
N VAL A 141 -8.17 14.43 -2.18
CA VAL A 141 -8.01 15.74 -2.82
C VAL A 141 -7.30 15.64 -4.18
N LEU A 142 -6.34 14.72 -4.32
CA LEU A 142 -5.67 14.47 -5.61
C LEU A 142 -6.64 13.93 -6.66
N ALA A 143 -7.73 13.27 -6.24
CA ALA A 143 -8.79 12.79 -7.12
C ALA A 143 -9.52 13.91 -7.89
N VAL A 144 -9.51 15.14 -7.36
CA VAL A 144 -10.22 16.29 -7.93
C VAL A 144 -9.37 17.02 -8.99
N LEU A 145 -8.07 16.77 -9.05
CA LEU A 145 -7.18 17.43 -10.00
C LEU A 145 -7.44 16.93 -11.43
N PRO A 146 -7.35 17.80 -12.47
CA PRO A 146 -7.61 17.43 -13.86
C PRO A 146 -6.41 16.70 -14.50
N LEU A 147 -5.83 15.74 -13.78
CA LEU A 147 -4.69 14.93 -14.23
C LEU A 147 -5.01 13.46 -13.97
N VAL A 148 -5.22 12.69 -15.04
CA VAL A 148 -5.62 11.27 -15.00
C VAL A 148 -4.81 10.45 -14.00
N PHE A 149 -3.48 10.57 -14.05
CA PHE A 149 -2.57 9.87 -13.14
C PHE A 149 -2.82 10.22 -11.67
N LEU A 150 -2.95 11.52 -11.34
CA LEU A 150 -3.22 11.96 -9.97
C LEU A 150 -4.60 11.53 -9.51
N THR A 151 -5.58 11.53 -10.41
CA THR A 151 -6.94 11.09 -10.08
C THR A 151 -6.99 9.61 -9.77
N GLN A 152 -6.41 8.78 -10.64
CA GLN A 152 -6.31 7.33 -10.44
C GLN A 152 -5.55 6.99 -9.17
N MET A 153 -4.39 7.63 -8.94
CA MET A 153 -3.58 7.40 -7.76
C MET A 153 -4.30 7.84 -6.48
N GLY A 154 -4.85 9.07 -6.47
CA GLY A 154 -5.55 9.64 -5.33
C GLY A 154 -6.73 8.77 -4.89
N PHE A 155 -7.54 8.33 -5.84
CA PHE A 155 -8.63 7.41 -5.57
C PHE A 155 -8.15 6.05 -5.07
N THR A 156 -7.19 5.43 -5.78
CA THR A 156 -6.70 4.07 -5.46
C THR A 156 -6.08 4.01 -4.06
N VAL A 157 -5.25 4.99 -3.72
CA VAL A 157 -4.60 5.07 -2.40
C VAL A 157 -5.63 5.40 -1.32
N SER A 158 -6.55 6.35 -1.58
CA SER A 158 -7.58 6.69 -0.61
C SER A 158 -8.55 5.53 -0.33
N PHE A 159 -8.82 4.66 -1.30
CA PHE A 159 -9.67 3.49 -1.12
C PHE A 159 -8.94 2.33 -0.42
N GLY A 160 -7.63 2.20 -0.66
CA GLY A 160 -6.84 1.11 -0.08
C GLY A 160 -6.43 1.31 1.38
N VAL A 161 -6.61 2.53 1.92
CA VAL A 161 -6.38 2.91 3.32
C VAL A 161 -7.65 2.70 4.12
#